data_AF-A0A498AM87-F1
#
_entry.id   AF-A0A498AM87-F1
#
_cell.length_a   1.000
_cell.length_b   1.000
_cell.length_c   1.000
_cell.angle_alpha   90.00
_cell.angle_beta   90.00
_cell.angle_gamma   90.00
#
_symmetry.space_group_name_H-M   'P 1'
#
loop_
_entity.id
_entity.type
_entity.pdbx_description
1 polymer ?
#
loop_
_entity_poly.entity_id
_entity_poly.type
_entity_poly.pdbx_seq_one_letter_code
_entity_poly.pdbx_strand_id
1 'polypeptide(L)'
;MSVVRGDEHTTLVCDVCGETVVEAAGDPTGVVWELVSDHDWTGSPLADGPHRCAHCTLLAGPGDATTAGPGGILGIDHRGDATVITCAGDIDVEGAGTLRAALQHAADMGGHVVVDLTNVRLIDSTGLGLLVGAHRDCAARGATLSLAAPSPFLRTVLRTLRLDEVLPAYDSRAEAVARVTGAGTDAPPGRLR
;
A
#
# COMPACT_ATOMS: atom_id res chain seq x y z
N MET A 1 -16.16 14.99 -6.31
CA MET A 1 -16.52 15.95 -5.25
C MET A 1 -17.68 15.32 -4.53
N SER A 2 -17.35 14.58 -3.48
CA SER A 2 -18.08 13.37 -3.08
C SER A 2 -18.75 13.54 -1.72
N VAL A 3 -18.66 14.75 -1.17
CA VAL A 3 -19.26 15.12 0.11
C VAL A 3 -20.01 16.43 -0.05
N VAL A 4 -21.31 16.40 0.25
CA VAL A 4 -22.15 17.59 0.36
C VAL A 4 -22.32 17.90 1.84
N ARG A 5 -21.79 19.04 2.28
CA ARG A 5 -21.95 19.54 3.65
C ARG A 5 -23.13 20.50 3.70
N GLY A 6 -24.10 20.20 4.56
CA GLY A 6 -25.09 21.16 5.04
C GLY A 6 -24.71 21.64 6.44
N ASP A 7 -25.36 22.70 6.92
CA ASP A 7 -25.06 23.31 8.22
C ASP A 7 -25.18 22.35 9.42
N GLU A 8 -25.90 21.22 9.27
CA GLU A 8 -26.15 20.24 10.34
C GLU A 8 -25.91 18.78 9.91
N HIS A 9 -25.48 18.52 8.67
CA HIS A 9 -25.38 17.16 8.13
C HIS A 9 -24.21 17.01 7.15
N THR A 10 -23.56 15.85 7.21
CA THR A 10 -22.56 15.45 6.21
C THR A 10 -23.14 14.33 5.36
N THR A 11 -23.15 14.53 4.04
CA THR A 11 -23.58 13.52 3.07
C THR A 11 -22.36 12.94 2.37
N LEU A 12 -22.07 11.65 2.57
CA LEU A 12 -21.15 10.90 1.72
C LEU A 12 -21.88 10.43 0.47
N VAL A 13 -21.22 10.57 -0.69
CA VAL A 13 -21.73 10.12 -1.99
C VAL A 13 -20.75 9.13 -2.58
N CYS A 14 -21.24 7.96 -3.00
CA CYS A 14 -20.44 6.97 -3.67
C CYS A 14 -20.06 7.48 -5.06
N ASP A 15 -18.76 7.51 -5.34
CA ASP A 15 -18.21 7.99 -6.62
C ASP A 15 -18.51 7.10 -7.83
N VAL A 16 -19.15 5.93 -7.62
CA VAL A 16 -19.41 4.95 -8.67
C VAL A 16 -20.88 4.91 -9.05
N CYS A 17 -21.77 4.70 -8.07
CA CYS A 17 -23.22 4.59 -8.32
C CYS A 17 -24.02 5.82 -7.87
N GLY A 18 -23.40 6.75 -7.13
CA GLY A 18 -24.09 7.89 -6.56
C GLY A 18 -24.97 7.56 -5.35
N GLU A 19 -24.87 6.35 -4.77
CA GLU A 19 -25.50 6.04 -3.48
C GLU A 19 -25.05 7.06 -2.43
N THR A 20 -25.91 7.39 -1.47
CA THR A 20 -25.60 8.42 -0.47
C THR A 20 -25.91 7.94 0.93
N VAL A 21 -25.03 8.25 1.87
CA VAL A 21 -25.30 8.14 3.30
C VAL A 21 -25.26 9.53 3.92
N VAL A 22 -26.25 9.84 4.75
CA VAL A 22 -26.37 11.12 5.45
C VAL A 22 -26.29 10.85 6.94
N GLU A 23 -25.41 11.56 7.63
CA GLU A 23 -25.32 11.52 9.08
C GLU A 23 -25.30 12.92 9.69
N ALA A 24 -25.73 13.01 10.96
CA ALA A 24 -25.75 14.24 11.73
C ALA A 24 -24.32 14.76 11.90
N ALA A 25 -24.13 16.08 11.77
CA ALA A 25 -22.84 16.76 11.63
C ALA A 25 -21.64 16.06 12.29
N GLY A 26 -20.80 15.42 11.47
CA GLY A 26 -19.50 14.90 11.84
C GLY A 26 -18.44 16.00 11.98
N ASP A 27 -17.28 15.60 12.51
CA ASP A 27 -16.14 16.44 12.89
C ASP A 27 -15.86 17.63 11.92
N PRO A 28 -15.77 18.89 12.42
CA PRO A 28 -15.47 20.06 11.60
C PRO A 28 -14.11 20.01 10.89
N THR A 29 -13.22 19.08 11.24
CA THR A 29 -11.90 18.92 10.59
C THR A 29 -11.97 18.30 9.18
N GLY A 30 -13.13 17.78 8.77
CA GLY A 30 -13.33 17.20 7.44
C GLY A 30 -12.86 15.75 7.31
N VAL A 31 -12.58 15.09 8.44
CA VAL A 31 -12.40 13.65 8.55
C VAL A 31 -13.78 12.97 8.56
N VAL A 32 -13.95 11.91 7.76
CA VAL A 32 -15.21 11.17 7.59
C VAL A 32 -15.06 9.66 7.86
N TRP A 33 -13.95 9.27 8.51
CA TRP A 33 -13.57 7.88 8.77
C TRP A 33 -14.63 7.05 9.52
N GLU A 34 -15.28 7.61 10.54
CA GLU A 34 -16.35 6.93 11.28
C GLU A 34 -17.55 6.63 10.37
N LEU A 35 -17.96 7.61 9.57
CA LEU A 35 -19.06 7.53 8.60
C LEU A 35 -18.76 6.54 7.44
N VAL A 36 -17.49 6.38 7.08
CA VAL A 36 -17.04 5.37 6.12
C VAL A 36 -17.09 3.96 6.75
N SER A 37 -16.65 3.83 8.00
CA SER A 37 -16.56 2.55 8.70
C SER A 37 -17.93 1.99 9.11
N ASP A 38 -18.82 2.83 9.64
CA ASP A 38 -20.12 2.41 10.18
C ASP A 38 -21.10 1.96 9.10
N HIS A 39 -20.84 2.31 7.84
CA HIS A 39 -21.69 1.98 6.70
C HIS A 39 -21.08 0.91 5.78
N ASP A 40 -19.94 0.31 6.14
CA ASP A 40 -19.16 -0.59 5.28
C ASP A 40 -18.74 0.05 3.94
N TRP A 41 -18.55 1.38 3.94
CA TRP A 41 -18.02 2.10 2.79
C TRP A 41 -16.50 1.99 2.78
N THR A 42 -15.90 2.11 1.61
CA THR A 42 -14.45 2.10 1.44
C THR A 42 -14.00 3.35 0.73
N GLY A 43 -12.95 4.00 1.20
CA GLY A 43 -12.54 5.27 0.63
C GLY A 43 -11.56 6.05 1.48
N SER A 44 -11.36 7.31 1.08
CA SER A 44 -10.53 8.26 1.81
C SER A 44 -11.07 8.51 3.23
N PRO A 45 -10.18 8.69 4.23
CA PRO A 45 -10.59 9.14 5.56
C PRO A 45 -10.97 10.64 5.55
N LEU A 46 -10.65 11.36 4.49
CA LEU A 46 -10.99 12.77 4.29
C LEU A 46 -12.15 12.92 3.30
N ALA A 47 -13.01 13.90 3.55
CA ALA A 47 -14.17 14.22 2.72
C ALA A 47 -13.84 14.52 1.24
N ASP A 48 -12.62 14.97 0.96
CA ASP A 48 -12.21 15.36 -0.40
C ASP A 48 -11.69 14.19 -1.24
N GLY A 49 -11.67 12.97 -0.70
CA GLY A 49 -11.22 11.79 -1.44
C GLY A 49 -12.35 10.88 -1.93
N PRO A 50 -12.01 9.80 -2.64
CA PRO A 50 -12.99 8.89 -3.21
C PRO A 50 -13.66 8.04 -2.12
N HIS A 51 -14.97 7.86 -2.21
CA HIS A 51 -15.80 7.02 -1.35
C HIS A 51 -16.61 6.04 -2.20
N ARG A 52 -16.68 4.78 -1.78
CA ARG A 52 -17.46 3.72 -2.44
C ARG A 52 -18.37 3.05 -1.44
N CYS A 53 -19.63 2.87 -1.81
CA CYS A 53 -20.57 2.11 -1.00
C CYS A 53 -20.22 0.63 -1.01
N ALA A 54 -20.69 -0.09 0.01
CA ALA A 54 -20.50 -1.53 0.15
C ALA A 54 -20.85 -2.31 -1.14
N HIS A 55 -21.92 -1.90 -1.85
CA HIS A 55 -22.34 -2.53 -3.10
C HIS A 55 -21.32 -2.36 -4.23
N CYS A 56 -20.81 -1.15 -4.45
CA CYS A 56 -19.81 -0.88 -5.48
C CYS A 56 -18.43 -1.41 -5.13
N THR A 57 -18.13 -1.57 -3.84
CA THR A 57 -16.92 -2.25 -3.36
C THR A 57 -16.97 -3.74 -3.68
N LEU A 58 -18.12 -4.39 -3.53
CA LEU A 58 -18.29 -5.82 -3.82
C LEU A 58 -18.38 -6.14 -5.32
N LEU A 59 -18.91 -5.23 -6.13
CA LEU A 59 -19.02 -5.39 -7.59
C LEU A 59 -17.71 -5.21 -8.36
N ALA A 60 -16.65 -4.69 -7.70
CA ALA A 60 -15.31 -4.63 -8.28
C ALA A 60 -14.68 -6.03 -8.33
N GLY A 61 -15.20 -6.89 -9.21
CA GLY A 61 -14.65 -8.21 -9.49
C GLY A 61 -13.24 -8.15 -10.11
N PRO A 62 -12.47 -9.24 -10.08
CA PRO A 62 -11.10 -9.28 -10.58
C PRO A 62 -11.09 -9.35 -12.11
N GLY A 63 -11.40 -8.26 -12.82
CA GLY A 63 -11.37 -8.37 -14.28
C GLY A 63 -11.82 -7.24 -15.19
N ASP A 64 -12.35 -6.10 -14.73
CA ASP A 64 -12.72 -5.05 -15.69
C ASP A 64 -12.29 -3.64 -15.26
N ALA A 65 -11.80 -2.92 -16.27
CA ALA A 65 -11.01 -1.71 -16.16
C ALA A 65 -11.89 -0.48 -15.90
N THR A 66 -11.36 0.45 -15.10
CA THR A 66 -11.35 1.93 -15.25
C THR A 66 -11.44 2.61 -13.88
N THR A 67 -10.39 2.48 -13.08
CA THR A 67 -9.77 3.56 -12.30
C THR A 67 -8.48 2.99 -11.73
N ALA A 68 -7.35 3.32 -12.36
CA ALA A 68 -6.12 3.52 -11.62
C ALA A 68 -6.44 4.60 -10.58
N GLY A 69 -6.84 4.19 -9.38
CA GLY A 69 -6.94 5.11 -8.25
C GLY A 69 -5.52 5.52 -7.84
N PRO A 70 -5.34 6.68 -7.18
CA PRO A 70 -4.04 7.06 -6.64
C PRO A 70 -3.56 5.92 -5.75
N GLY A 71 -2.44 5.29 -6.13
CA GLY A 71 -1.92 4.17 -5.35
C GLY A 71 -1.35 4.65 -4.03
N GLY A 72 -1.27 3.73 -3.09
CA GLY A 72 -0.87 4.06 -1.72
C GLY A 72 -0.77 2.83 -0.83
N ILE A 73 -0.60 3.10 0.46
CA ILE A 73 -0.53 2.07 1.49
C ILE A 73 -1.95 1.76 1.97
N LEU A 74 -2.35 0.49 1.87
CA LEU A 74 -3.58 -0.04 2.48
C LEU A 74 -3.41 -0.36 3.97
N GLY A 75 -2.19 -0.63 4.43
CA GLY A 75 -1.92 -0.88 5.84
C GLY A 75 -0.48 -1.26 6.14
N ILE A 76 -0.12 -1.16 7.42
CA ILE A 76 1.17 -1.59 7.97
C ILE A 76 0.89 -2.56 9.12
N ASP A 77 1.57 -3.70 9.12
CA ASP A 77 1.39 -4.78 10.09
C ASP A 77 2.76 -5.33 10.53
N HIS A 78 2.94 -5.56 11.83
CA HIS A 78 4.19 -6.09 12.39
C HIS A 78 4.03 -7.58 12.72
N ARG A 79 4.97 -8.40 12.23
CA ARG A 79 5.04 -9.85 12.40
C ARG A 79 6.41 -10.26 12.90
N GLY A 80 6.57 -10.38 14.22
CA GLY A 80 7.89 -10.65 14.80
C GLY A 80 8.83 -9.48 14.53
N ASP A 81 9.95 -9.75 13.87
CA ASP A 81 10.93 -8.76 13.42
C ASP A 81 10.66 -8.22 12.00
N ALA A 82 9.54 -8.60 11.38
CA ALA A 82 9.14 -8.14 10.07
C ALA A 82 8.06 -7.05 10.14
N THR A 83 8.25 -5.96 9.39
CA THR A 83 7.26 -4.93 9.10
C THR A 83 6.72 -5.14 7.69
N VAL A 84 5.43 -5.40 7.56
CA VAL A 84 4.75 -5.63 6.28
C VAL A 84 3.98 -4.37 5.88
N ILE A 85 4.33 -3.79 4.73
CA ILE A 85 3.66 -2.64 4.14
C ILE A 85 2.82 -3.14 2.98
N THR A 86 1.49 -3.05 3.09
CA THR A 86 0.56 -3.47 2.04
C THR A 86 0.26 -2.30 1.12
N CYS A 87 0.57 -2.44 -0.16
CA CYS A 87 0.33 -1.42 -1.17
C CYS A 87 -0.85 -1.80 -2.06
N ALA A 88 -1.53 -0.80 -2.62
CA ALA A 88 -2.53 -1.00 -3.66
C ALA A 88 -2.55 0.14 -4.67
N GLY A 89 -3.17 -0.15 -5.83
CA GLY A 89 -3.21 0.78 -6.95
C GLY A 89 -1.85 0.87 -7.65
N ASP A 90 -1.57 2.02 -8.22
CA ASP A 90 -0.34 2.25 -8.97
C ASP A 90 0.70 2.94 -8.08
N ILE A 91 1.91 2.38 -8.00
CA ILE A 91 3.00 3.05 -7.30
C ILE A 91 3.65 4.03 -8.27
N ASP A 92 3.24 5.28 -8.18
CA ASP A 92 3.69 6.41 -8.99
C ASP A 92 4.15 7.61 -8.12
N VAL A 93 4.36 8.76 -8.74
CA VAL A 93 4.77 9.99 -8.07
C VAL A 93 3.78 10.46 -6.99
N GLU A 94 2.48 10.24 -7.16
CA GLU A 94 1.44 10.67 -6.21
C GLU A 94 1.45 9.78 -4.96
N GLY A 95 1.59 8.47 -5.14
CA GLY A 95 1.71 7.50 -4.04
C GLY A 95 3.09 7.45 -3.37
N ALA A 96 4.14 7.95 -4.04
CA ALA A 96 5.53 7.83 -3.60
C ALA A 96 5.81 8.55 -2.27
N GLY A 97 5.10 9.63 -1.94
CA GLY A 97 5.30 10.38 -0.69
C GLY A 97 5.04 9.53 0.54
N THR A 98 3.82 8.97 0.62
CA THR A 98 3.37 8.14 1.74
C THR A 98 4.16 6.84 1.83
N LEU A 99 4.42 6.20 0.67
CA LEU A 99 5.21 4.97 0.64
C LEU A 99 6.65 5.21 1.11
N ARG A 100 7.26 6.34 0.73
CA ARG A 100 8.61 6.70 1.19
C ARG A 100 8.67 6.87 2.70
N ALA A 101 7.72 7.60 3.29
CA ALA A 101 7.70 7.82 4.73
C ALA A 101 7.56 6.49 5.50
N ALA A 102 6.68 5.60 5.04
CA ALA A 102 6.52 4.28 5.66
C ALA A 102 7.75 3.39 5.52
N LEU A 103 8.39 3.37 4.34
CA LEU A 103 9.63 2.62 4.11
C LEU A 103 10.78 3.13 4.97
N GLN A 104 10.89 4.45 5.13
CA GLN A 104 11.90 5.07 6.02
C GLN A 104 11.65 4.68 7.47
N HIS A 105 10.41 4.80 7.95
CA HIS A 105 10.05 4.41 9.31
C HIS A 105 10.32 2.92 9.57
N ALA A 106 9.94 2.05 8.63
CA ALA A 106 10.20 0.61 8.73
C ALA A 106 11.71 0.30 8.73
N ALA A 107 12.51 1.01 7.93
CA ALA A 107 13.96 0.86 7.93
C ALA A 107 14.60 1.31 9.25
N ASP A 108 14.10 2.39 9.87
CA ASP A 108 14.58 2.91 11.15
C ASP A 108 14.23 1.98 12.33
N MET A 109 13.10 1.25 12.25
CA MET A 109 12.73 0.21 13.21
C MET A 109 13.67 -1.00 13.18
N GLY A 110 14.37 -1.23 12.05
CA GLY A 110 15.27 -2.36 11.86
C GLY A 110 14.55 -3.68 11.53
N GLY A 111 15.32 -4.77 11.41
CA GLY A 111 14.78 -6.10 11.10
C GLY A 111 14.46 -6.29 9.61
N HIS A 112 13.25 -6.72 9.30
CA HIS A 112 12.85 -7.09 7.94
C HIS A 112 11.69 -6.23 7.44
N VAL A 113 11.80 -5.69 6.23
CA VAL A 113 10.73 -4.94 5.57
C VAL A 113 10.18 -5.78 4.41
N VAL A 114 8.87 -6.00 4.40
CA VAL A 114 8.16 -6.72 3.34
C VAL A 114 7.19 -5.76 2.69
N VAL A 115 7.35 -5.50 1.39
CA VAL A 115 6.39 -4.71 0.61
C VAL A 115 5.45 -5.67 -0.12
N ASP A 116 4.19 -5.70 0.30
CA ASP A 116 3.16 -6.53 -0.30
C ASP A 116 2.52 -5.82 -1.49
N LEU A 117 2.77 -6.39 -2.68
CA LEU A 117 2.35 -5.90 -3.99
C LEU A 117 1.13 -6.64 -4.51
N THR A 118 0.42 -7.44 -3.69
CA THR A 118 -0.76 -8.22 -4.09
C THR A 118 -1.80 -7.36 -4.82
N ASN A 119 -1.99 -6.12 -4.37
CA ASN A 119 -2.98 -5.20 -4.94
C ASN A 119 -2.35 -4.12 -5.85
N VAL A 120 -1.06 -4.28 -6.20
CA VAL A 120 -0.33 -3.36 -7.07
C VAL A 120 -0.28 -3.92 -8.48
N ARG A 121 -0.73 -3.11 -9.45
CA ARG A 121 -0.79 -3.52 -10.86
C ARG A 121 0.31 -2.89 -11.68
N LEU A 122 0.63 -1.62 -11.41
CA LEU A 122 1.66 -0.85 -12.08
C LEU A 122 2.66 -0.26 -11.09
N ILE A 123 3.90 -0.14 -11.54
CA ILE A 123 4.95 0.66 -10.90
C ILE A 123 5.69 1.43 -11.98
N ASP A 124 5.82 2.75 -11.81
CA ASP A 124 6.59 3.58 -12.72
C ASP A 124 8.08 3.62 -12.32
N SER A 125 8.88 4.42 -13.03
CA SER A 125 10.29 4.61 -12.69
C SER A 125 10.49 5.25 -11.31
N THR A 126 9.55 6.09 -10.86
CA THR A 126 9.56 6.74 -9.55
C THR A 126 9.40 5.72 -8.43
N GLY A 127 8.40 4.85 -8.54
CA GLY A 127 8.12 3.78 -7.60
C GLY A 127 9.25 2.75 -7.54
N LEU A 128 9.81 2.37 -8.69
CA LEU A 128 10.97 1.48 -8.73
C LEU A 128 12.19 2.11 -8.06
N GLY A 129 12.46 3.39 -8.35
CA GLY A 129 13.54 4.14 -7.72
C GLY A 129 13.36 4.22 -6.20
N LEU A 130 12.12 4.35 -5.74
CA LEU A 130 11.78 4.36 -4.32
C LEU A 130 12.08 3.01 -3.64
N LEU A 131 11.66 1.89 -4.25
CA LEU A 131 11.93 0.55 -3.70
C LEU A 131 13.44 0.25 -3.64
N VAL A 132 14.19 0.64 -4.68
CA VAL A 132 15.65 0.47 -4.72
C VAL A 132 16.33 1.36 -3.67
N GLY A 133 15.88 2.61 -3.52
CA GLY A 133 16.37 3.50 -2.47
C GLY A 133 16.12 2.93 -1.07
N ALA A 134 14.90 2.49 -0.80
CA ALA A 134 14.53 1.89 0.48
C ALA A 134 15.33 0.62 0.79
N HIS A 135 15.62 -0.21 -0.21
CA HIS A 135 16.48 -1.37 -0.03
C HIS A 135 17.90 -0.98 0.41
N ARG A 136 18.49 0.05 -0.21
CA ARG A 136 19.80 0.58 0.20
C ARG A 136 19.76 1.16 1.61
N ASP A 137 18.69 1.88 1.94
CA ASP A 137 18.50 2.48 3.27
C ASP A 137 18.35 1.42 4.37
N CYS A 138 17.63 0.33 4.09
CA CYS A 138 17.54 -0.83 4.97
C CYS A 138 18.92 -1.46 5.17
N ALA A 139 19.64 -1.75 4.08
CA ALA A 139 20.97 -2.37 4.14
C ALA A 139 21.98 -1.53 4.95
N ALA A 140 21.95 -0.20 4.80
CA ALA A 140 22.81 0.72 5.56
C ALA A 140 22.54 0.66 7.08
N ARG A 141 21.34 0.24 7.49
CA ARG A 141 20.90 0.13 8.89
C ARG A 141 20.94 -1.32 9.42
N GLY A 142 21.41 -2.27 8.62
CA GLY A 142 21.40 -3.69 8.96
C GLY A 142 20.01 -4.34 8.92
N ALA A 143 19.04 -3.68 8.28
CA ALA A 143 17.73 -4.23 7.95
C ALA A 143 17.71 -4.82 6.54
N THR A 144 16.67 -5.57 6.19
CA THR A 144 16.46 -6.07 4.82
C THR A 144 15.14 -5.58 4.24
N LEU A 145 15.05 -5.56 2.91
CA LEU A 145 13.81 -5.28 2.19
C LEU A 145 13.53 -6.39 1.18
N SER A 146 12.30 -6.87 1.13
CA SER A 146 11.81 -7.86 0.16
C SER A 146 10.42 -7.51 -0.36
N LEU A 147 10.06 -8.09 -1.50
CA LEU A 147 8.77 -7.90 -2.16
C LEU A 147 7.92 -9.17 -2.01
N ALA A 148 6.63 -9.00 -1.76
CA ALA A 148 5.66 -10.09 -1.67
C ALA A 148 4.62 -9.97 -2.77
N ALA A 149 4.28 -11.11 -3.38
CA ALA A 149 3.21 -11.25 -4.36
C ALA A 149 3.25 -10.23 -5.54
N PRO A 150 4.40 -9.89 -6.14
CA PRO A 150 4.38 -9.08 -7.36
C PRO A 150 3.63 -9.83 -8.46
N SER A 151 2.78 -9.10 -9.18
CA SER A 151 2.06 -9.62 -10.34
C SER A 151 3.03 -10.15 -11.41
N PRO A 152 2.58 -11.03 -12.33
CA PRO A 152 3.43 -11.53 -13.42
C PRO A 152 4.03 -10.41 -14.29
N PHE A 153 3.30 -9.31 -14.46
CA PHE A 153 3.79 -8.11 -15.14
C PHE A 153 4.94 -7.47 -14.35
N LEU A 154 4.74 -7.21 -13.06
CA LEU A 154 5.78 -6.61 -12.20
C LEU A 154 7.03 -7.48 -12.11
N ARG A 155 6.88 -8.81 -12.10
CA ARG A 155 8.03 -9.74 -12.17
C ARG A 155 8.81 -9.61 -13.46
N THR A 156 8.12 -9.47 -14.59
CA THR A 156 8.75 -9.21 -15.89
C THR A 156 9.51 -7.89 -15.87
N VAL A 157 8.93 -6.84 -15.31
CA VAL A 157 9.58 -5.53 -15.15
C VAL A 157 10.84 -5.64 -14.29
N LEU A 158 10.74 -6.24 -13.10
CA LEU A 158 11.88 -6.43 -12.19
C LEU A 158 13.01 -7.20 -12.87
N ARG A 159 12.70 -8.31 -13.57
CA ARG A 159 13.70 -9.11 -14.28
C ARG A 159 14.33 -8.37 -15.45
N THR A 160 13.54 -7.65 -16.23
CA THR A 160 14.04 -6.86 -17.37
C THR A 160 15.03 -5.79 -16.89
N LEU A 161 14.77 -5.20 -15.73
CA LEU A 161 15.62 -4.21 -15.09
C LEU A 161 16.70 -4.83 -14.19
N ARG A 162 16.78 -6.17 -14.11
CA ARG A 162 17.68 -6.94 -13.23
C ARG A 162 17.60 -6.55 -11.75
N LEU A 163 16.43 -6.08 -11.34
CA LEU A 163 16.13 -5.74 -9.95
C LEU A 163 15.79 -6.96 -9.11
N ASP A 164 15.47 -8.10 -9.73
CA ASP A 164 15.29 -9.39 -9.06
C ASP A 164 16.58 -9.93 -8.44
N GLU A 165 17.75 -9.47 -8.89
CA GLU A 165 19.05 -9.76 -8.27
C GLU A 165 19.30 -8.95 -6.98
N VAL A 166 18.56 -7.85 -6.78
CA VAL A 166 18.77 -6.89 -5.68
C VAL A 166 17.60 -6.90 -4.69
N LEU A 167 16.38 -7.07 -5.19
CA LEU A 167 15.14 -7.07 -4.42
C LEU A 167 14.57 -8.49 -4.41
N PRO A 168 14.80 -9.28 -3.35
CA PRO A 168 14.20 -10.59 -3.22
C PRO A 168 12.68 -10.48 -3.33
N ALA A 169 12.08 -11.30 -4.18
CA ALA A 169 10.63 -11.32 -4.42
C ALA A 169 10.08 -12.72 -4.19
N TYR A 170 8.97 -12.80 -3.45
CA TYR A 170 8.31 -14.05 -3.07
C TYR A 170 6.90 -14.15 -3.64
N ASP A 171 6.35 -15.36 -3.73
CA ASP A 171 5.08 -15.61 -4.41
C ASP A 171 3.87 -15.20 -3.56
N SER A 172 4.03 -15.06 -2.25
CA SER A 172 2.98 -14.57 -1.35
C SER A 172 3.53 -13.78 -0.17
N ARG A 173 2.67 -12.98 0.46
CA ARG A 173 2.95 -12.34 1.76
C ARG A 173 3.35 -13.37 2.81
N ALA A 174 2.63 -14.49 2.88
CA ALA A 174 2.90 -15.54 3.86
C ALA A 174 4.30 -16.15 3.66
N GLU A 175 4.70 -16.42 2.42
CA GLU A 175 6.04 -16.92 2.09
C GLU A 175 7.11 -15.88 2.45
N ALA A 176 6.93 -14.62 2.05
CA ALA A 176 7.88 -13.55 2.35
C ALA A 176 8.13 -13.42 3.86
N VAL A 177 7.05 -13.34 4.64
CA VAL A 177 7.13 -13.27 6.10
C VAL A 177 7.83 -14.50 6.66
N ALA A 178 7.42 -15.71 6.27
CA ALA A 178 8.04 -16.95 6.77
C ALA A 178 9.53 -17.04 6.41
N ARG A 179 9.95 -16.53 5.25
CA ARG A 179 11.36 -16.51 4.82
C ARG A 179 12.19 -15.57 5.65
N VAL A 180 11.67 -14.38 5.97
CA VAL A 180 12.44 -13.39 6.72
C VAL A 180 12.42 -13.69 8.23
N THR A 181 11.27 -14.05 8.80
CA THR A 181 11.17 -14.37 10.24
C THR A 181 11.70 -15.77 10.57
N GLY A 182 11.71 -16.68 9.58
CA GLY A 182 12.26 -18.04 9.72
C GLY A 182 13.76 -18.13 9.45
N ALA A 183 14.36 -17.09 8.83
CA ALA A 183 15.80 -17.00 8.60
C ALA A 183 16.59 -16.49 9.83
N GLY A 184 16.10 -16.76 11.04
CA GLY A 184 16.78 -16.46 12.30
C GLY A 184 18.08 -17.25 12.56
N THR A 185 18.74 -17.81 11.53
CA THR A 185 20.03 -18.50 11.69
C THR A 185 20.94 -18.49 10.46
N ASP A 186 20.94 -17.46 9.59
CA ASP A 186 22.07 -17.31 8.68
C ASP A 186 22.57 -15.87 8.59
N ALA A 187 23.81 -15.70 9.05
CA ALA A 187 24.55 -14.46 9.00
C ALA A 187 24.82 -14.07 7.53
N PRO A 188 24.86 -12.76 7.20
CA PRO A 188 25.05 -12.33 5.81
C PRO A 188 26.44 -12.74 5.28
N PRO A 189 26.57 -13.30 4.06
CA PRO A 189 27.86 -13.47 3.44
C PRO A 189 28.37 -12.11 2.92
N GLY A 190 29.48 -11.66 3.49
CA GLY A 190 30.54 -10.98 2.76
C GLY A 190 30.36 -9.48 2.46
N ARG A 191 31.07 -8.65 3.22
CA ARG A 191 31.44 -7.29 2.81
C ARG A 191 32.12 -7.33 1.44
N LEU A 192 31.66 -6.48 0.53
CA LEU A 192 32.42 -6.08 -0.65
C LEU A 192 33.68 -5.33 -0.16
N ARG A 193 34.85 -5.83 -0.57
CA ARG A 193 36.15 -5.16 -0.46
C ARG A 193 36.32 -4.15 -1.57
#